data_AF-A0A9D7M0E2-F1
#
_entry.id   AF-A0A9D7M0E2-F1
#
_cell.length_a   1.000
_cell.length_b   1.000
_cell.length_c   1.000
_cell.angle_alpha   90.00
_cell.angle_beta   90.00
_cell.angle_gamma   90.00
#
_symmetry.space_group_name_H-M   'P 1'
#
loop_
_entity.id
_entity.type
_entity.pdbx_description
1 polymer ?
#
loop_
_entity_poly.entity_id
_entity_poly.type
_entity_poly.pdbx_seq_one_letter_code
_entity_poly.pdbx_strand_id
1 'polypeptide(L)'
;MKQYWKKIVNRLALIGMIIFFLASQSSAQTIISPSGDGGFETGASFALNGWTAVNDANSKWYVGTFAKSLGTRGVYIDVNATAGTANNYNSNINNNRISHFYRDISIPAGATNIVLSFKWKANGENGTGVDDYDFLRVSLAPTTVTPVATALPSASYTIGTGKYNLQSAAFQTATINLSNLIAGTNQRLIFTWKNDISITNNPGAAVDEISVTYTAGSGCTGTPSPGNTVASSNPVCSGASFTLSLQNATPGSGVTYQWQSSPNNSTWTNISGATSALLSTSITSAIYYRCEVSCAGSPGLSNSLLVNLSPSYNCVCAPSYTNDCSQDYISNVTFAGINNSTGCTGTTPSNLTTYTSPNPSVTGGLSYPISVTTDGDAEGLNVWIDFNMNGVFESGESVLSGLATSFPNTFSGTVNVPFRCFFRSNINACSLSL
;
A
#
# COMPACT_ATOMS: atom_id res chain seq x y z
N MET A 1 -52.42 41.88 -19.36
CA MET A 1 -51.90 41.71 -17.97
C MET A 1 -51.72 40.24 -17.55
N LYS A 2 -52.72 39.35 -17.64
CA LYS A 2 -52.59 37.93 -17.20
C LYS A 2 -51.45 37.12 -17.85
N GLN A 3 -51.11 37.36 -19.12
CA GLN A 3 -50.00 36.66 -19.81
C GLN A 3 -48.60 37.13 -19.37
N TYR A 4 -48.45 38.40 -18.97
CA TYR A 4 -47.17 38.93 -18.48
C TYR A 4 -46.83 38.40 -17.08
N TRP A 5 -47.85 38.21 -16.23
CA TRP A 5 -47.69 37.67 -14.89
C TRP A 5 -47.26 36.19 -14.91
N LYS A 6 -47.80 35.37 -15.83
CA LYS A 6 -47.35 33.97 -16.02
C LYS A 6 -45.88 33.86 -16.45
N LYS A 7 -45.38 34.77 -17.30
CA LYS A 7 -43.97 34.78 -17.72
C LYS A 7 -43.02 35.20 -16.60
N ILE A 8 -43.43 36.10 -15.72
CA ILE A 8 -42.63 36.54 -14.55
C ILE A 8 -42.61 35.44 -13.47
N VAL A 9 -43.75 34.81 -13.19
CA VAL A 9 -43.85 33.70 -12.23
C VAL A 9 -43.05 32.49 -12.71
N ASN A 10 -43.08 32.14 -14.01
CA ASN A 10 -42.26 31.05 -14.55
C ASN A 10 -40.76 31.38 -14.54
N ARG A 11 -40.35 32.65 -14.73
CA ARG A 11 -38.94 33.04 -14.64
C ARG A 11 -38.44 33.08 -13.19
N LEU A 12 -39.26 33.49 -12.23
CA LEU A 12 -38.94 33.43 -10.80
C LEU A 12 -38.90 31.99 -10.27
N ALA A 13 -39.78 31.10 -10.76
CA ALA A 13 -39.73 29.68 -10.45
C ALA A 13 -38.48 28.99 -11.03
N LEU A 14 -38.07 29.36 -12.25
CA LEU A 14 -36.85 28.84 -12.88
C LEU A 14 -35.57 29.35 -12.19
N ILE A 15 -35.55 30.63 -11.77
CA ILE A 15 -34.45 31.21 -10.99
C ILE A 15 -34.40 30.59 -9.57
N GLY A 16 -35.56 30.34 -8.95
CA GLY A 16 -35.66 29.63 -7.67
C GLY A 16 -35.18 28.17 -7.75
N MET A 17 -35.49 27.45 -8.84
CA MET A 17 -35.01 26.08 -9.08
C MET A 17 -33.51 26.01 -9.39
N ILE A 18 -32.96 27.01 -10.09
CA ILE A 18 -31.52 27.10 -10.39
C ILE A 18 -30.72 27.46 -9.14
N ILE A 19 -31.24 28.31 -8.25
CA ILE A 19 -30.60 28.64 -6.96
C ILE A 19 -30.68 27.47 -5.98
N PHE A 20 -31.75 26.65 -6.01
CA PHE A 20 -31.85 25.43 -5.19
C PHE A 20 -30.90 24.31 -5.65
N PHE A 21 -30.41 24.36 -6.90
CA PHE A 21 -29.44 23.40 -7.44
C PHE A 21 -27.97 23.81 -7.22
N LEU A 22 -27.70 25.00 -6.69
CA LEU A 22 -26.34 25.54 -6.48
C LEU A 22 -25.93 25.64 -5.01
N ALA A 23 -26.72 25.10 -4.08
CA ALA A 23 -26.38 25.01 -2.67
C ALA A 23 -26.54 23.58 -2.14
N SER A 24 -25.76 22.64 -2.67
CA SER A 24 -25.43 21.45 -1.89
C SER A 24 -24.48 21.87 -0.76
N GLN A 25 -25.02 22.45 0.31
CA GLN A 25 -24.30 22.51 1.57
C GLN A 25 -24.03 21.06 1.98
N SER A 26 -22.78 20.62 1.85
CA SER A 26 -22.38 19.28 2.25
C SER A 26 -22.54 19.17 3.76
N SER A 27 -23.64 18.57 4.21
CA SER A 27 -23.89 18.34 5.62
C SER A 27 -22.86 17.36 6.18
N ALA A 28 -22.44 17.61 7.42
CA ALA A 28 -21.55 16.71 8.13
C ALA A 28 -22.20 15.31 8.23
N GLN A 29 -21.49 14.32 7.71
CA GLN A 29 -21.81 12.90 7.80
C GLN A 29 -21.18 12.33 9.08
N THR A 30 -21.75 11.24 9.59
CA THR A 30 -21.36 10.64 10.87
C THR A 30 -20.87 9.20 10.66
N ILE A 31 -19.66 8.90 11.16
CA ILE A 31 -19.04 7.57 11.17
C ILE A 31 -19.25 6.88 12.53
N ILE A 32 -19.17 7.64 13.62
CA ILE A 32 -19.50 7.21 14.98
C ILE A 32 -20.53 8.17 15.53
N SER A 33 -21.68 7.67 15.99
CA SER A 33 -22.75 8.49 16.54
C SER A 33 -22.57 8.69 18.05
N PRO A 34 -22.51 9.94 18.55
CA PRO A 34 -22.33 10.20 19.98
C PRO A 34 -23.54 9.79 20.84
N SER A 35 -24.72 9.64 20.25
CA SER A 35 -25.93 9.17 20.95
C SER A 35 -26.27 7.71 20.66
N GLY A 36 -25.44 7.02 19.87
CA GLY A 36 -25.62 5.62 19.48
C GLY A 36 -24.43 4.79 19.92
N ASP A 37 -23.68 4.28 18.94
CA ASP A 37 -22.52 3.41 19.11
C ASP A 37 -21.33 4.09 19.81
N GLY A 38 -21.18 5.41 19.67
CA GLY A 38 -20.17 6.20 20.39
C GLY A 38 -20.59 6.67 21.78
N GLY A 39 -21.89 6.70 22.06
CA GLY A 39 -22.44 6.92 23.41
C GLY A 39 -22.71 5.62 24.17
N PHE A 40 -22.36 4.47 23.57
CA PHE A 40 -22.64 3.14 24.13
C PHE A 40 -24.12 2.86 24.39
N GLU A 41 -25.00 3.46 23.59
CA GLU A 41 -26.46 3.35 23.71
C GLU A 41 -27.07 2.25 22.84
N THR A 42 -26.31 1.65 21.90
CA THR A 42 -26.79 0.55 21.05
C THR A 42 -26.91 -0.77 21.82
N GLY A 43 -26.12 -0.97 22.87
CA GLY A 43 -26.25 -2.15 23.73
C GLY A 43 -25.38 -2.12 24.98
N ALA A 44 -25.49 -3.15 25.81
CA ALA A 44 -24.83 -3.21 27.12
C ALA A 44 -23.38 -3.75 27.09
N SER A 45 -22.80 -3.98 25.90
CA SER A 45 -21.43 -4.49 25.75
C SER A 45 -20.69 -3.74 24.64
N PHE A 46 -19.35 -3.82 24.65
CA PHE A 46 -18.55 -3.24 23.57
C PHE A 46 -18.96 -3.76 22.20
N ALA A 47 -19.11 -5.08 22.06
CA ALA A 47 -19.45 -5.72 20.80
C ALA A 47 -20.78 -5.22 20.22
N LEU A 48 -21.80 -5.01 21.07
CA LEU A 48 -23.10 -4.47 20.63
C LEU A 48 -23.03 -3.01 20.19
N ASN A 49 -22.00 -2.27 20.59
CA ASN A 49 -21.73 -0.91 20.14
C ASN A 49 -20.64 -0.87 19.04
N GLY A 50 -20.23 -2.02 18.48
CA GLY A 50 -19.22 -2.07 17.43
C GLY A 50 -17.78 -1.80 17.91
N TRP A 51 -17.51 -1.99 19.20
CA TRP A 51 -16.19 -1.83 19.80
C TRP A 51 -15.64 -3.17 20.30
N THR A 52 -14.32 -3.25 20.44
CA THR A 52 -13.61 -4.37 21.05
C THR A 52 -12.83 -3.86 22.26
N ALA A 53 -12.88 -4.58 23.37
CA ALA A 53 -12.08 -4.27 24.56
C ALA A 53 -10.94 -5.27 24.72
N VAL A 54 -9.76 -4.77 25.07
CA VAL A 54 -8.57 -5.54 25.43
C VAL A 54 -8.14 -5.05 26.80
N ASN A 55 -8.42 -5.88 27.79
CA ASN A 55 -8.44 -5.46 29.19
C ASN A 55 -7.32 -6.15 29.98
N ASP A 56 -6.63 -5.38 30.82
CA ASP A 56 -5.85 -5.89 31.96
C ASP A 56 -6.76 -6.67 32.93
N ALA A 57 -6.17 -7.44 33.85
CA ALA A 57 -6.91 -8.18 34.86
C ALA A 57 -7.67 -7.28 35.87
N ASN A 58 -7.14 -6.09 36.23
CA ASN A 58 -7.71 -5.28 37.31
C ASN A 58 -7.87 -3.78 37.00
N SER A 59 -7.53 -3.28 35.80
CA SER A 59 -7.91 -1.92 35.36
C SER A 59 -8.67 -2.01 34.05
N LYS A 60 -9.94 -2.39 34.09
CA LYS A 60 -10.69 -2.83 32.91
C LYS A 60 -11.64 -1.76 32.40
N TRP A 61 -11.76 -1.63 31.09
CA TRP A 61 -12.83 -0.87 30.47
C TRP A 61 -14.15 -1.62 30.56
N TYR A 62 -15.20 -0.90 30.96
CA TYR A 62 -16.58 -1.38 31.11
C TYR A 62 -17.56 -0.46 30.43
N VAL A 63 -18.50 -1.04 29.69
CA VAL A 63 -19.73 -0.34 29.28
C VAL A 63 -20.74 -0.46 30.42
N GLY A 64 -21.22 0.66 30.95
CA GLY A 64 -22.14 0.62 32.09
C GLY A 64 -22.79 1.96 32.39
N THR A 65 -23.60 2.00 33.45
CA THR A 65 -24.50 3.14 33.73
C THR A 65 -23.94 4.14 34.75
N PHE A 66 -22.82 3.83 35.42
CA PHE A 66 -22.27 4.62 36.51
C PHE A 66 -21.64 5.94 36.06
N ALA A 67 -20.57 5.90 35.25
CA ALA A 67 -19.90 7.10 34.74
C ALA A 67 -20.26 7.34 33.26
N LYS A 68 -21.18 8.29 33.04
CA LYS A 68 -21.65 8.72 31.72
C LYS A 68 -21.91 10.23 31.70
N SER A 69 -21.79 10.84 30.53
CA SER A 69 -22.05 12.26 30.27
C SER A 69 -23.54 12.49 30.00
N LEU A 70 -24.13 11.66 29.15
CA LEU A 70 -25.53 11.69 28.77
C LEU A 70 -26.07 10.26 28.66
N GLY A 71 -27.35 10.07 28.32
CA GLY A 71 -27.90 8.76 28.00
C GLY A 71 -28.01 7.81 29.20
N THR A 72 -28.00 6.52 28.89
CA THR A 72 -28.14 5.42 29.85
C THR A 72 -26.78 4.85 30.25
N ARG A 73 -25.81 4.86 29.33
CA ARG A 73 -24.52 4.20 29.45
C ARG A 73 -23.38 5.14 29.04
N GLY A 74 -22.17 4.75 29.44
CA GLY A 74 -20.91 5.29 28.98
C GLY A 74 -19.85 4.21 29.15
N VAL A 75 -18.59 4.52 28.85
CA VAL A 75 -17.48 3.59 29.08
C VAL A 75 -16.52 4.13 30.13
N TYR A 76 -16.07 3.28 31.06
CA TYR A 76 -15.15 3.72 32.11
C TYR A 76 -14.31 2.58 32.68
N ILE A 77 -13.23 2.96 33.34
CA ILE A 77 -12.35 2.06 34.08
C ILE A 77 -12.99 1.68 35.40
N ASP A 78 -13.06 0.38 35.67
CA ASP A 78 -13.41 -0.22 36.97
C ASP A 78 -12.39 -1.32 37.33
N VAL A 79 -12.11 -1.42 38.63
CA VAL A 79 -11.22 -2.40 39.25
C VAL A 79 -11.92 -3.72 39.54
N ASN A 80 -13.22 -3.68 39.81
CA ASN A 80 -13.99 -4.86 40.16
C ASN A 80 -14.58 -5.46 38.90
N ALA A 81 -14.27 -6.73 38.64
CA ALA A 81 -14.59 -7.38 37.37
C ALA A 81 -16.10 -7.54 37.05
N THR A 82 -16.98 -6.99 37.89
CA THR A 82 -18.41 -7.28 37.98
C THR A 82 -19.22 -5.98 38.04
N ALA A 83 -19.86 -5.65 36.93
CA ALA A 83 -21.11 -4.88 36.82
C ALA A 83 -21.10 -3.34 36.93
N GLY A 84 -19.98 -2.65 36.69
CA GLY A 84 -20.05 -1.21 36.41
C GLY A 84 -20.68 -0.39 37.54
N THR A 85 -20.24 -0.68 38.76
CA THR A 85 -20.75 -0.07 39.99
C THR A 85 -19.84 1.03 40.52
N ALA A 86 -18.64 1.17 39.97
CA ALA A 86 -17.67 2.20 40.33
C ALA A 86 -16.91 2.70 39.09
N ASN A 87 -16.14 3.77 39.24
CA ASN A 87 -15.24 4.28 38.21
C ASN A 87 -13.84 4.47 38.82
N ASN A 88 -13.24 3.37 39.26
CA ASN A 88 -12.01 3.35 40.03
C ASN A 88 -10.95 2.45 39.37
N TYR A 89 -9.69 2.67 39.69
CA TYR A 89 -8.57 1.80 39.36
C TYR A 89 -7.69 1.57 40.60
N ASN A 90 -6.71 0.67 40.48
CA ASN A 90 -5.68 0.47 41.49
C ASN A 90 -4.29 0.51 40.86
N SER A 91 -3.30 0.96 41.65
CA SER A 91 -1.90 0.74 41.33
C SER A 91 -1.53 -0.74 41.50
N ASN A 92 -0.52 -1.17 40.74
CA ASN A 92 0.10 -2.49 40.91
C ASN A 92 1.60 -2.30 41.07
N ILE A 93 2.14 -2.65 42.24
CA ILE A 93 3.56 -2.46 42.55
C ILE A 93 4.51 -3.19 41.58
N ASN A 94 4.03 -4.16 40.78
CA ASN A 94 4.86 -5.00 39.93
C ASN A 94 4.89 -4.59 38.45
N ASN A 95 3.85 -3.93 37.94
CA ASN A 95 3.77 -3.54 36.53
C ASN A 95 2.74 -2.44 36.26
N ASN A 96 2.97 -1.69 35.18
CA ASN A 96 1.96 -0.79 34.63
C ASN A 96 0.75 -1.63 34.17
N ARG A 97 -0.45 -1.11 34.41
CA ARG A 97 -1.70 -1.68 33.89
C ARG A 97 -2.11 -0.91 32.65
N ILE A 98 -2.43 -1.64 31.59
CA ILE A 98 -2.82 -1.04 30.31
C ILE A 98 -4.06 -1.74 29.79
N SER A 99 -5.09 -0.95 29.47
CA SER A 99 -6.31 -1.45 28.87
C SER A 99 -6.75 -0.56 27.72
N HIS A 100 -7.32 -1.20 26.71
CA HIS A 100 -7.79 -0.54 25.51
C HIS A 100 -9.26 -0.87 25.25
N PHE A 101 -9.95 0.05 24.60
CA PHE A 101 -11.02 -0.32 23.70
C PHE A 101 -10.79 0.36 22.37
N TYR A 102 -11.18 -0.31 21.29
CA TYR A 102 -10.91 0.15 19.94
C TYR A 102 -11.97 -0.30 18.96
N ARG A 103 -12.01 0.38 17.82
CA ARG A 103 -12.75 -0.06 16.64
C ARG A 103 -12.02 0.37 15.38
N ASP A 104 -12.32 -0.33 14.30
CA ASP A 104 -11.91 0.11 12.98
C ASP A 104 -12.95 1.11 12.45
N ILE A 105 -12.46 2.16 11.79
CA ILE A 105 -13.24 3.17 11.10
C ILE A 105 -12.79 3.25 9.64
N SER A 106 -13.76 3.22 8.73
CA SER A 106 -13.54 3.46 7.31
C SER A 106 -13.80 4.93 7.01
N ILE A 107 -12.77 5.67 6.65
CA ILE A 107 -12.91 7.07 6.25
C ILE A 107 -13.17 7.11 4.73
N PRO A 108 -14.30 7.65 4.26
CA PRO A 108 -14.61 7.67 2.85
C PRO A 108 -13.56 8.42 2.01
N ALA A 109 -13.36 7.96 0.77
CA ALA A 109 -12.50 8.65 -0.18
C ALA A 109 -13.04 10.07 -0.45
N GLY A 110 -12.14 11.05 -0.46
CA GLY A 110 -12.51 12.46 -0.63
C GLY A 110 -13.18 13.12 0.58
N ALA A 111 -13.31 12.43 1.73
CA ALA A 111 -13.79 13.04 2.96
C ALA A 111 -12.90 14.23 3.37
N THR A 112 -13.53 15.35 3.72
CA THR A 112 -12.87 16.56 4.26
C THR A 112 -13.43 16.87 5.64
N ASN A 113 -12.80 17.78 6.39
CA ASN A 113 -13.24 18.19 7.74
C ASN A 113 -13.53 16.99 8.66
N ILE A 114 -12.61 16.02 8.69
CA ILE A 114 -12.76 14.84 9.52
C ILE A 114 -12.47 15.25 10.96
N VAL A 115 -13.45 15.12 11.85
CA VAL A 115 -13.35 15.55 13.24
C VAL A 115 -13.71 14.40 14.15
N LEU A 116 -12.80 14.05 15.06
CA LEU A 116 -13.09 13.22 16.23
C LEU A 116 -13.45 14.14 17.39
N SER A 117 -14.56 13.89 18.05
CA SER A 117 -14.96 14.50 19.30
C SER A 117 -15.33 13.42 20.31
N PHE A 118 -15.08 13.65 21.59
CA PHE A 118 -15.55 12.75 22.65
C PHE A 118 -15.62 13.50 23.97
N LYS A 119 -16.48 13.01 24.87
CA LYS A 119 -16.51 13.42 26.27
C LYS A 119 -15.60 12.55 27.08
N TRP A 120 -14.85 13.13 28.00
CA TRP A 120 -13.99 12.37 28.91
C TRP A 120 -13.91 13.01 30.29
N LYS A 121 -13.62 12.18 31.30
CA LYS A 121 -13.16 12.63 32.62
C LYS A 121 -12.19 11.61 33.19
N ALA A 122 -11.21 12.06 33.95
CA ALA A 122 -10.27 11.21 34.66
C ALA A 122 -9.55 12.05 35.71
N ASN A 123 -9.29 11.52 36.90
CA ASN A 123 -8.35 12.18 37.81
C ASN A 123 -6.93 11.76 37.43
N GLY A 124 -6.57 10.49 37.58
CA GLY A 124 -5.24 10.02 37.19
C GLY A 124 -4.11 10.79 37.87
N GLU A 125 -2.92 10.74 37.28
CA GLU A 125 -1.73 11.38 37.82
C GLU A 125 -0.90 11.93 36.66
N ASN A 126 -0.26 13.09 36.86
CA ASN A 126 0.46 13.77 35.80
C ASN A 126 1.98 13.72 36.00
N GLY A 127 2.69 13.12 35.04
CA GLY A 127 4.15 13.10 34.99
C GLY A 127 4.75 14.03 33.96
N THR A 128 6.07 14.16 33.99
CA THR A 128 6.85 15.01 33.07
C THR A 128 6.98 14.42 31.67
N GLY A 129 6.99 13.09 31.54
CA GLY A 129 7.00 12.37 30.28
C GLY A 129 5.61 12.23 29.66
N VAL A 130 5.59 11.97 28.35
CA VAL A 130 4.35 11.74 27.58
C VAL A 130 3.62 10.48 28.04
N ASP A 131 4.35 9.48 28.53
CA ASP A 131 3.87 8.16 28.98
C ASP A 131 3.94 7.95 30.49
N ASP A 132 4.28 8.99 31.25
CA ASP A 132 4.44 8.90 32.69
C ASP A 132 3.08 8.91 33.41
N TYR A 133 2.99 8.10 34.46
CA TYR A 133 1.89 8.01 35.43
C TYR A 133 0.53 7.64 34.80
N ASP A 134 -0.59 8.14 35.33
CA ASP A 134 -1.93 7.62 35.03
C ASP A 134 -2.74 8.54 34.11
N PHE A 135 -3.13 8.05 32.94
CA PHE A 135 -3.83 8.86 31.94
C PHE A 135 -4.68 8.04 30.96
N LEU A 136 -5.66 8.73 30.37
CA LEU A 136 -6.28 8.33 29.12
C LEU A 136 -5.45 8.87 27.94
N ARG A 137 -5.30 8.06 26.89
CA ARG A 137 -4.76 8.44 25.59
C ARG A 137 -5.67 7.98 24.46
N VAL A 138 -5.69 8.76 23.38
CA VAL A 138 -6.32 8.38 22.13
C VAL A 138 -5.27 8.23 21.04
N SER A 139 -5.37 7.16 20.26
CA SER A 139 -4.48 6.85 19.15
C SER A 139 -5.27 6.52 17.89
N LEU A 140 -4.70 6.85 16.73
CA LEU A 140 -5.20 6.47 15.42
C LEU A 140 -4.09 5.74 14.67
N ALA A 141 -4.27 4.44 14.47
CA ALA A 141 -3.23 3.55 13.94
C ALA A 141 -3.73 2.79 12.70
N PRO A 142 -2.83 2.23 11.86
CA PRO A 142 -3.23 1.26 10.83
C PRO A 142 -3.96 0.06 11.43
N THR A 143 -4.89 -0.55 10.68
CA THR A 143 -5.68 -1.71 11.15
C THR A 143 -4.83 -2.97 11.40
N THR A 144 -3.58 -2.99 10.93
CA THR A 144 -2.59 -4.03 11.24
C THR A 144 -2.10 -3.98 12.69
N VAL A 145 -2.26 -2.85 13.38
CA VAL A 145 -1.89 -2.72 14.79
C VAL A 145 -2.96 -3.34 15.67
N THR A 146 -2.64 -4.43 16.38
CA THR A 146 -3.56 -5.07 17.33
C THR A 146 -3.18 -4.68 18.76
N PRO A 147 -4.03 -3.92 19.49
CA PRO A 147 -3.75 -3.53 20.88
C PRO A 147 -3.63 -4.76 21.79
N VAL A 148 -2.70 -4.70 22.77
CA VAL A 148 -2.46 -5.75 23.76
C VAL A 148 -2.40 -5.14 25.16
N ALA A 149 -2.97 -5.81 26.16
CA ALA A 149 -3.09 -5.27 27.53
C ALA A 149 -1.74 -5.11 28.30
N THR A 150 -0.60 -5.34 27.64
CA THR A 150 0.74 -5.26 28.21
C THR A 150 1.57 -4.12 27.62
N ALA A 151 1.08 -3.40 26.61
CA ALA A 151 1.86 -2.38 25.92
C ALA A 151 1.00 -1.23 25.40
N LEU A 152 1.54 -0.01 25.44
CA LEU A 152 0.95 1.15 24.77
C LEU A 152 1.12 1.02 23.25
N PRO A 153 0.14 1.49 22.44
CA PRO A 153 0.37 1.74 21.02
C PRO A 153 1.55 2.71 20.84
N SER A 154 2.27 2.60 19.72
CA SER A 154 3.38 3.51 19.39
C SER A 154 2.96 4.96 19.58
N ALA A 155 3.82 5.76 20.22
CA ALA A 155 3.58 7.17 20.47
C ALA A 155 3.33 7.96 19.17
N SER A 156 3.85 7.49 18.02
CA SER A 156 3.61 8.08 16.69
C SER A 156 2.15 8.06 16.24
N TYR A 157 1.31 7.19 16.82
CA TYR A 157 -0.13 7.12 16.53
C TYR A 157 -0.96 8.00 17.45
N THR A 158 -0.35 8.67 18.43
CA THR A 158 -1.07 9.49 19.40
C THR A 158 -1.70 10.69 18.71
N ILE A 159 -2.98 10.93 19.01
CA ILE A 159 -3.73 12.10 18.54
C ILE A 159 -4.28 12.91 19.71
N GLY A 160 -4.55 14.19 19.48
CA GLY A 160 -5.04 15.10 20.51
C GLY A 160 -3.93 15.58 21.45
N THR A 161 -4.25 15.74 22.74
CA THR A 161 -3.35 16.37 23.74
C THR A 161 -2.28 15.43 24.30
N GLY A 162 -2.21 14.19 23.82
CA GLY A 162 -1.27 13.18 24.29
C GLY A 162 -1.69 12.47 25.58
N LYS A 163 -2.09 13.25 26.60
CA LYS A 163 -2.65 12.77 27.88
C LYS A 163 -3.96 13.49 28.20
N TYR A 164 -4.90 12.72 28.74
CA TYR A 164 -6.19 13.16 29.27
C TYR A 164 -6.29 12.70 30.73
N ASN A 165 -6.03 13.61 31.66
CA ASN A 165 -6.04 13.40 33.12
C ASN A 165 -6.31 14.74 33.85
N LEU A 166 -6.39 14.69 35.19
CA LEU A 166 -6.60 15.82 36.10
C LEU A 166 -7.90 16.61 35.90
N GLN A 167 -8.92 15.97 35.35
CA GLN A 167 -10.26 16.54 35.09
C GLN A 167 -11.34 15.55 35.56
N SER A 168 -11.59 15.52 36.86
CA SER A 168 -12.53 14.56 37.50
C SER A 168 -13.89 15.14 37.86
N ALA A 169 -14.00 16.46 37.97
CA ALA A 169 -15.22 17.12 38.45
C ALA A 169 -16.38 17.06 37.45
N ALA A 170 -16.10 17.16 36.15
CA ALA A 170 -17.10 17.14 35.08
C ALA A 170 -16.50 16.56 33.80
N PHE A 171 -17.35 15.99 32.94
CA PHE A 171 -16.95 15.57 31.60
C PHE A 171 -16.52 16.77 30.76
N GLN A 172 -15.31 16.67 30.22
CA GLN A 172 -14.71 17.62 29.29
C GLN A 172 -14.97 17.16 27.86
N THR A 173 -15.05 18.09 26.91
CA THR A 173 -15.04 17.76 25.48
C THR A 173 -13.61 17.83 24.95
N ALA A 174 -13.15 16.78 24.29
CA ALA A 174 -11.98 16.82 23.44
C ALA A 174 -12.41 16.83 21.98
N THR A 175 -11.85 17.74 21.18
CA THR A 175 -12.09 17.83 19.72
C THR A 175 -10.75 17.78 19.00
N ILE A 176 -10.60 16.83 18.09
CA ILE A 176 -9.39 16.58 17.34
C ILE A 176 -9.72 16.68 15.85
N ASN A 177 -9.07 17.59 15.15
CA ASN A 177 -9.17 17.70 13.70
C ASN A 177 -8.20 16.69 13.05
N LEU A 178 -8.76 15.76 12.27
CA LEU A 178 -8.03 14.69 11.57
C LEU A 178 -7.91 14.98 10.06
N SER A 179 -8.17 16.22 9.62
CA SER A 179 -8.30 16.56 8.20
C SER A 179 -7.08 16.18 7.37
N ASN A 180 -7.36 15.69 6.15
CA ASN A 180 -6.45 15.34 5.06
C ASN A 180 -5.39 14.24 5.30
N LEU A 181 -5.27 13.69 6.53
CA LEU A 181 -4.26 12.66 6.82
C LEU A 181 -4.71 11.24 6.46
N ILE A 182 -6.02 10.98 6.36
CA ILE A 182 -6.56 9.61 6.36
C ILE A 182 -7.76 9.37 5.40
N ALA A 183 -8.12 10.32 4.53
CA ALA A 183 -9.25 10.15 3.62
C ALA A 183 -9.05 8.94 2.70
N GLY A 184 -10.08 8.10 2.55
CA GLY A 184 -10.00 6.86 1.76
C GLY A 184 -9.23 5.72 2.44
N THR A 185 -8.91 5.82 3.73
CA THR A 185 -8.19 4.78 4.48
C THR A 185 -9.05 4.15 5.55
N ASN A 186 -8.73 2.91 5.91
CA ASN A 186 -9.23 2.27 7.12
C ASN A 186 -8.23 2.52 8.26
N GLN A 187 -8.73 3.02 9.39
CA GLN A 187 -7.92 3.33 10.56
C GLN A 187 -8.49 2.61 11.79
N ARG A 188 -7.66 2.34 12.77
CA ARG A 188 -8.05 1.83 14.08
C ARG A 188 -7.99 2.95 15.10
N LEU A 189 -9.16 3.32 15.63
CA LEU A 189 -9.29 4.29 16.70
C LEU A 189 -9.20 3.56 18.05
N ILE A 190 -8.21 3.92 18.87
CA ILE A 190 -7.87 3.23 20.12
C ILE A 190 -7.95 4.23 21.27
N PHE A 191 -8.74 3.92 22.28
CA PHE A 191 -8.72 4.60 23.57
C PHE A 191 -7.99 3.72 24.57
N THR A 192 -6.99 4.29 25.24
CA THR A 192 -6.10 3.56 26.15
C THR A 192 -6.13 4.20 27.52
N TRP A 193 -6.40 3.40 28.54
CA TRP A 193 -6.08 3.76 29.91
C TRP A 193 -4.76 3.09 30.27
N LYS A 194 -3.83 3.88 30.78
CA LYS A 194 -2.61 3.38 31.41
C LYS A 194 -2.54 3.94 32.81
N ASN A 195 -2.33 3.07 33.77
CA ASN A 195 -1.92 3.47 35.11
C ASN A 195 -0.64 2.75 35.50
N ASP A 196 0.20 3.40 36.28
CA ASP A 196 1.51 2.90 36.63
C ASP A 196 1.51 2.14 37.96
N ILE A 197 2.71 1.91 38.50
CA ILE A 197 2.96 1.08 39.66
C ILE A 197 2.75 1.79 41.00
N SER A 198 2.51 3.09 41.02
CA SER A 198 2.50 3.90 42.24
C SER A 198 1.37 4.91 42.26
N ILE A 199 0.91 5.26 43.47
CA ILE A 199 -0.15 6.26 43.69
C ILE A 199 -1.48 5.86 43.00
N THR A 200 -2.61 6.28 43.56
CA THR A 200 -3.91 5.98 42.95
C THR A 200 -4.84 7.15 43.21
N ASN A 201 -5.08 7.91 42.15
CA ASN A 201 -5.90 9.10 42.15
C ASN A 201 -7.17 8.81 41.36
N ASN A 202 -8.21 8.33 42.05
CA ASN A 202 -9.51 8.05 41.45
C ASN A 202 -10.29 9.34 41.12
N PRO A 203 -11.23 9.31 40.15
CA PRO A 203 -11.61 8.17 39.31
C PRO A 203 -10.62 7.86 38.18
N GLY A 204 -10.68 6.62 37.69
CA GLY A 204 -10.07 6.24 36.42
C GLY A 204 -10.79 6.87 35.23
N ALA A 205 -10.28 6.68 34.01
CA ALA A 205 -10.91 7.32 32.85
C ALA A 205 -12.35 6.85 32.62
N ALA A 206 -13.20 7.81 32.27
CA ALA A 206 -14.50 7.59 31.67
C ALA A 206 -14.56 8.35 30.33
N VAL A 207 -15.14 7.73 29.32
CA VAL A 207 -15.32 8.26 27.97
C VAL A 207 -16.77 8.08 27.57
N ASP A 208 -17.32 9.03 26.84
CA ASP A 208 -18.69 8.99 26.34
C ASP A 208 -18.82 9.86 25.09
N GLU A 209 -19.97 9.77 24.41
CA GLU A 209 -20.33 10.61 23.25
C GLU A 209 -19.22 10.69 22.19
N ILE A 210 -18.58 9.56 21.89
CA ILE A 210 -17.56 9.49 20.84
C ILE A 210 -18.24 9.78 19.51
N SER A 211 -17.76 10.78 18.79
CA SER A 211 -18.27 11.19 17.50
C SER A 211 -17.14 11.31 16.51
N VAL A 212 -17.29 10.67 15.36
CA VAL A 212 -16.42 10.95 14.20
C VAL A 212 -17.32 11.44 13.10
N THR A 213 -17.12 12.67 12.68
CA THR A 213 -17.84 13.27 11.56
C THR A 213 -16.91 13.66 10.45
N TYR A 214 -17.45 13.82 9.26
CA TYR A 214 -16.72 14.32 8.10
C TYR A 214 -17.67 15.09 7.18
N THR A 215 -17.15 16.03 6.43
CA THR A 215 -17.85 16.58 5.27
C THR A 215 -17.59 15.65 4.09
N ALA A 216 -18.67 15.13 3.48
CA ALA A 216 -18.51 14.36 2.25
C ALA A 216 -17.84 15.24 1.19
N GLY A 217 -16.76 14.73 0.58
CA GLY A 217 -16.20 15.37 -0.60
C GLY A 217 -17.27 15.49 -1.68
N SER A 218 -17.17 16.53 -2.51
CA SER A 218 -18.04 16.64 -3.67
C SER A 218 -18.00 15.33 -4.45
N GLY A 219 -19.17 14.77 -4.76
CA GLY A 219 -19.26 13.67 -5.71
C GLY A 219 -18.50 14.06 -6.98
N CYS A 220 -17.86 13.09 -7.61
CA CYS A 220 -17.35 13.32 -8.94
C CYS A 220 -18.52 13.79 -9.84
N THR A 221 -18.22 14.56 -10.88
CA THR A 221 -19.24 15.03 -11.83
C THR A 221 -18.77 14.85 -13.26
N GLY A 222 -19.75 14.72 -14.16
CA GLY A 222 -19.50 14.56 -15.58
C GLY A 222 -18.88 13.21 -15.95
N THR A 223 -18.54 13.08 -17.24
CA THR A 223 -17.84 11.91 -17.77
C THR A 223 -16.34 12.04 -17.47
N PRO A 224 -15.72 11.06 -16.80
CA PRO A 224 -14.28 11.06 -16.55
C PRO A 224 -13.45 11.16 -17.83
N SER A 225 -12.31 11.85 -17.77
CA SER A 225 -11.33 11.92 -18.87
C SER A 225 -9.96 11.43 -18.36
N PRO A 226 -9.79 10.11 -18.21
CA PRO A 226 -8.59 9.54 -17.57
C PRO A 226 -7.29 9.69 -18.39
N GLY A 227 -7.38 10.09 -19.66
CA GLY A 227 -6.22 10.32 -20.52
C GLY A 227 -5.55 9.00 -20.95
N ASN A 228 -4.22 8.99 -21.05
CA ASN A 228 -3.47 7.80 -21.44
C ASN A 228 -3.41 6.74 -20.34
N THR A 229 -3.44 5.47 -20.75
CA THR A 229 -2.96 4.36 -19.91
C THR A 229 -1.44 4.41 -19.88
N VAL A 230 -0.85 4.37 -18.68
CA VAL A 230 0.60 4.47 -18.46
C VAL A 230 1.09 3.20 -17.78
N ALA A 231 2.20 2.62 -18.24
CA ALA A 231 2.85 1.49 -17.60
C ALA A 231 4.14 1.93 -16.92
N SER A 232 4.45 1.34 -15.75
CA SER A 232 5.72 1.57 -15.05
C SER A 232 6.93 1.05 -15.82
N SER A 233 6.72 0.09 -16.72
CA SER A 233 7.70 -0.43 -17.66
C SER A 233 6.97 -0.91 -18.92
N ASN A 234 7.56 -0.64 -20.09
CA ASN A 234 7.12 -1.16 -21.39
C ASN A 234 8.27 -0.95 -22.39
N PRO A 235 8.87 -2.01 -22.96
CA PRO A 235 8.48 -3.42 -22.86
C PRO A 235 8.76 -4.06 -21.48
N VAL A 236 8.10 -5.19 -21.18
CA VAL A 236 8.23 -5.92 -19.90
C VAL A 236 8.66 -7.36 -20.09
N CYS A 237 9.38 -7.90 -19.14
CA CYS A 237 9.78 -9.31 -19.18
C CYS A 237 8.60 -10.25 -18.94
N SER A 238 8.62 -11.42 -19.59
CA SER A 238 7.55 -12.42 -19.44
C SER A 238 7.42 -12.82 -17.97
N GLY A 239 6.20 -12.73 -17.43
CA GLY A 239 5.92 -13.04 -16.02
C GLY A 239 6.38 -11.97 -15.01
N ALA A 240 7.19 -10.98 -15.41
CA ALA A 240 7.59 -9.90 -14.51
C ALA A 240 6.40 -9.00 -14.17
N SER A 241 6.30 -8.60 -12.90
CA SER A 241 5.26 -7.69 -12.44
C SER A 241 5.55 -6.26 -12.91
N PHE A 242 4.52 -5.57 -13.37
CA PHE A 242 4.52 -4.15 -13.64
C PHE A 242 3.20 -3.53 -13.16
N THR A 243 3.15 -2.20 -13.10
CA THR A 243 1.95 -1.47 -12.68
C THR A 243 1.44 -0.59 -13.81
N LEU A 244 0.13 -0.60 -14.00
CA LEU A 244 -0.61 0.31 -14.88
C LEU A 244 -1.29 1.41 -14.05
N SER A 245 -1.30 2.62 -14.60
CA SER A 245 -1.94 3.79 -14.03
C SER A 245 -2.61 4.65 -15.13
N LEU A 246 -3.29 5.70 -14.70
CA LEU A 246 -3.97 6.66 -15.58
C LEU A 246 -3.22 7.99 -15.56
N GLN A 247 -3.12 8.63 -16.72
CA GLN A 247 -2.49 9.95 -16.86
C GLN A 247 -3.17 11.01 -16.00
N ASN A 248 -4.51 11.00 -15.98
CA ASN A 248 -5.31 11.96 -15.22
C ASN A 248 -6.10 11.23 -14.13
N ALA A 249 -5.96 11.68 -12.89
CA ALA A 249 -6.86 11.29 -11.81
C ALA A 249 -8.24 11.93 -12.02
N THR A 250 -9.31 11.19 -11.75
CA THR A 250 -10.67 11.74 -11.71
C THR A 250 -10.99 12.18 -10.28
N PRO A 251 -11.22 13.48 -10.03
CA PRO A 251 -11.48 13.99 -8.69
C PRO A 251 -12.92 13.68 -8.24
N GLY A 252 -13.11 13.66 -6.92
CA GLY A 252 -14.42 13.50 -6.28
C GLY A 252 -14.71 12.09 -5.79
N SER A 253 -15.73 11.98 -4.94
CA SER A 253 -16.18 10.69 -4.39
C SER A 253 -17.07 9.94 -5.40
N GLY A 254 -17.12 8.61 -5.29
CA GLY A 254 -17.96 7.78 -6.17
C GLY A 254 -17.35 7.44 -7.53
N VAL A 255 -16.07 7.72 -7.75
CA VAL A 255 -15.33 7.26 -8.93
C VAL A 255 -15.07 5.76 -8.81
N THR A 256 -15.44 4.99 -9.83
CA THR A 256 -15.16 3.55 -9.92
C THR A 256 -14.29 3.24 -11.13
N TYR A 257 -13.47 2.19 -11.01
CA TYR A 257 -12.55 1.76 -12.06
C TYR A 257 -12.89 0.35 -12.50
N GLN A 258 -12.65 0.04 -13.77
CA GLN A 258 -12.65 -1.32 -14.29
C GLN A 258 -11.59 -1.43 -15.37
N TRP A 259 -10.49 -2.12 -15.05
CA TRP A 259 -9.46 -2.41 -16.05
C TRP A 259 -9.93 -3.46 -17.04
N GLN A 260 -9.53 -3.27 -18.30
CA GLN A 260 -9.84 -4.13 -19.42
C GLN A 260 -8.57 -4.50 -20.17
N SER A 261 -8.56 -5.70 -20.74
CA SER A 261 -7.52 -6.15 -21.66
C SER A 261 -8.08 -6.54 -23.02
N SER A 262 -7.25 -6.47 -24.05
CA SER A 262 -7.62 -6.84 -25.41
C SER A 262 -6.42 -7.42 -26.17
N PRO A 263 -6.56 -8.55 -26.88
CA PRO A 263 -5.51 -9.05 -27.76
C PRO A 263 -5.38 -8.26 -29.07
N ASN A 264 -6.39 -7.43 -29.43
CA ASN A 264 -6.52 -6.84 -30.77
C ASN A 264 -6.92 -5.36 -30.76
N ASN A 265 -6.94 -4.71 -29.59
CA ASN A 265 -7.37 -3.32 -29.39
C ASN A 265 -8.84 -3.02 -29.78
N SER A 266 -9.67 -4.04 -30.01
CA SER A 266 -11.06 -3.87 -30.45
C SER A 266 -12.06 -4.64 -29.58
N THR A 267 -11.78 -5.90 -29.28
CA THR A 267 -12.57 -6.72 -28.35
C THR A 267 -11.96 -6.66 -26.97
N TRP A 268 -12.68 -6.07 -26.00
CA TRP A 268 -12.19 -5.80 -24.65
C TRP A 268 -12.89 -6.71 -23.64
N THR A 269 -12.10 -7.27 -22.72
CA THR A 269 -12.60 -8.11 -21.61
C THR A 269 -12.22 -7.48 -20.28
N ASN A 270 -13.16 -7.43 -19.34
CA ASN A 270 -12.90 -6.96 -17.99
C ASN A 270 -11.92 -7.91 -17.27
N ILE A 271 -10.92 -7.33 -16.61
CA ILE A 271 -10.03 -8.07 -15.73
C ILE A 271 -10.73 -8.18 -14.37
N SER A 272 -11.03 -9.42 -13.95
CA SER A 272 -11.78 -9.69 -12.73
C SER A 272 -11.09 -9.08 -11.49
N GLY A 273 -11.85 -8.35 -10.67
CA GLY A 273 -11.34 -7.70 -9.44
C GLY A 273 -10.46 -6.47 -9.66
N ALA A 274 -10.14 -6.10 -10.90
CA ALA A 274 -9.30 -4.94 -11.20
C ALA A 274 -10.10 -3.63 -11.15
N THR A 275 -10.54 -3.25 -9.96
CA THR A 275 -11.43 -2.10 -9.70
C THR A 275 -10.75 -0.92 -8.99
N SER A 276 -9.42 -0.88 -9.04
CA SER A 276 -8.60 0.19 -8.45
C SER A 276 -8.02 1.11 -9.53
N ALA A 277 -7.62 2.33 -9.14
CA ALA A 277 -6.95 3.28 -10.04
C ALA A 277 -5.59 2.78 -10.55
N LEU A 278 -4.97 1.86 -9.81
CA LEU A 278 -3.76 1.15 -10.19
C LEU A 278 -4.08 -0.32 -10.44
N LEU A 279 -3.40 -0.93 -11.40
CA LEU A 279 -3.42 -2.37 -11.66
C LEU A 279 -2.00 -2.91 -11.67
N SER A 280 -1.67 -3.79 -10.72
CA SER A 280 -0.45 -4.60 -10.77
C SER A 280 -0.74 -5.93 -11.46
N THR A 281 0.03 -6.26 -12.48
CA THR A 281 -0.17 -7.46 -13.32
C THR A 281 1.14 -7.89 -13.97
N SER A 282 1.12 -9.04 -14.64
CA SER A 282 2.18 -9.55 -15.51
C SER A 282 1.59 -10.01 -16.84
N ILE A 283 2.46 -10.21 -17.85
CA ILE A 283 2.06 -10.73 -19.17
C ILE A 283 3.01 -11.85 -19.63
N THR A 284 2.50 -12.77 -20.43
CA THR A 284 3.27 -13.81 -21.15
C THR A 284 3.16 -13.69 -22.67
N SER A 285 2.39 -12.71 -23.14
CA SER A 285 2.25 -12.32 -24.54
C SER A 285 1.85 -10.85 -24.60
N ALA A 286 2.23 -10.13 -25.66
CA ALA A 286 1.84 -8.73 -25.83
C ALA A 286 0.31 -8.57 -25.81
N ILE A 287 -0.19 -7.58 -25.09
CA ILE A 287 -1.63 -7.37 -24.88
C ILE A 287 -1.93 -5.88 -24.66
N TYR A 288 -3.10 -5.43 -25.12
CA TYR A 288 -3.57 -4.08 -24.89
C TYR A 288 -4.27 -3.95 -23.54
N TYR A 289 -4.08 -2.82 -22.87
CA TYR A 289 -4.81 -2.44 -21.66
C TYR A 289 -5.49 -1.08 -21.83
N ARG A 290 -6.64 -0.92 -21.18
CA ARG A 290 -7.29 0.36 -20.92
C ARG A 290 -8.09 0.27 -19.62
N CYS A 291 -8.49 1.41 -19.06
CA CYS A 291 -9.38 1.47 -17.91
C CYS A 291 -10.66 2.20 -18.28
N GLU A 292 -11.80 1.63 -17.91
CA GLU A 292 -13.06 2.37 -17.81
C GLU A 292 -13.12 3.03 -16.43
N VAL A 293 -13.28 4.34 -16.42
CA VAL A 293 -13.46 5.13 -15.21
C VAL A 293 -14.87 5.69 -15.24
N SER A 294 -15.68 5.33 -14.25
CA SER A 294 -17.07 5.78 -14.18
C SER A 294 -17.26 6.73 -13.01
N CYS A 295 -18.04 7.78 -13.28
CA CYS A 295 -18.46 8.74 -12.28
C CYS A 295 -19.97 8.87 -12.33
N ALA A 296 -20.65 8.62 -11.20
CA ALA A 296 -22.12 8.69 -11.11
C ALA A 296 -22.83 7.91 -12.26
N GLY A 297 -22.26 6.77 -12.66
CA GLY A 297 -22.76 5.95 -13.76
C GLY A 297 -22.40 6.42 -15.17
N SER A 298 -21.64 7.52 -15.32
CA SER A 298 -21.13 8.02 -16.60
C SER A 298 -19.70 7.51 -16.85
N PRO A 299 -19.49 6.56 -17.78
CA PRO A 299 -18.18 5.99 -18.04
C PRO A 299 -17.36 6.83 -19.03
N GLY A 300 -16.06 6.97 -18.75
CA GLY A 300 -15.04 7.47 -19.66
C GLY A 300 -13.90 6.47 -19.78
N LEU A 301 -13.38 6.28 -20.99
CA LEU A 301 -12.30 5.33 -21.26
C LEU A 301 -10.95 6.04 -21.32
N SER A 302 -9.90 5.38 -20.81
CA SER A 302 -8.52 5.78 -21.11
C SER A 302 -8.14 5.39 -22.54
N ASN A 303 -7.15 6.09 -23.10
CA ASN A 303 -6.50 5.65 -24.33
C ASN A 303 -5.79 4.32 -24.05
N SER A 304 -5.87 3.39 -25.02
CA SER A 304 -5.27 2.07 -24.87
C SER A 304 -3.75 2.11 -24.99
N LEU A 305 -3.09 1.17 -24.29
CA LEU A 305 -1.65 0.94 -24.34
C LEU A 305 -1.39 -0.51 -24.73
N LEU A 306 -0.57 -0.74 -25.77
CA LEU A 306 0.02 -2.05 -26.03
C LEU A 306 1.23 -2.23 -25.11
N VAL A 307 1.17 -3.21 -24.22
CA VAL A 307 2.32 -3.64 -23.43
C VAL A 307 3.02 -4.76 -24.19
N ASN A 308 4.27 -4.53 -24.58
CA ASN A 308 5.08 -5.47 -25.33
C ASN A 308 5.94 -6.32 -24.40
N LEU A 309 6.29 -7.53 -24.85
CA LEU A 309 7.33 -8.30 -24.20
C LEU A 309 8.71 -7.77 -24.55
N SER A 310 9.56 -7.64 -23.53
CA SER A 310 10.99 -7.46 -23.73
C SER A 310 11.55 -8.74 -24.34
N PRO A 311 12.52 -8.65 -25.26
CA PRO A 311 13.28 -9.81 -25.69
C PRO A 311 13.88 -10.54 -24.48
N SER A 312 13.93 -11.88 -24.51
CA SER A 312 14.39 -12.71 -23.38
C SER A 312 15.80 -12.32 -22.89
N TYR A 313 16.70 -11.92 -23.80
CA TYR A 313 18.04 -11.47 -23.46
C TYR A 313 18.10 -10.16 -22.65
N ASN A 314 17.04 -9.33 -22.68
CA ASN A 314 16.93 -8.13 -21.84
C ASN A 314 16.33 -8.43 -20.46
N CYS A 315 15.97 -9.69 -20.21
CA CYS A 315 15.22 -10.13 -19.04
C CYS A 315 16.02 -11.03 -18.10
N VAL A 316 17.30 -11.20 -18.37
CA VAL A 316 18.22 -11.89 -17.48
C VAL A 316 18.40 -11.08 -16.21
N CYS A 317 18.40 -11.75 -15.06
CA CYS A 317 18.71 -11.11 -13.79
C CYS A 317 20.11 -10.48 -13.87
N ALA A 318 20.24 -9.22 -13.46
CA ALA A 318 21.56 -8.64 -13.25
C ALA A 318 22.17 -9.32 -12.01
N PRO A 319 23.24 -10.11 -12.13
CA PRO A 319 23.92 -10.67 -10.97
C PRO A 319 24.45 -9.56 -10.07
N SER A 320 24.40 -9.79 -8.75
CA SER A 320 25.00 -8.92 -7.75
C SER A 320 26.44 -9.36 -7.52
N TYR A 321 27.40 -8.46 -7.74
CA TYR A 321 28.83 -8.74 -7.57
C TYR A 321 29.32 -8.19 -6.23
N THR A 322 30.21 -8.94 -5.58
CA THR A 322 30.83 -8.52 -4.29
C THR A 322 32.08 -7.69 -4.53
N ASN A 323 32.76 -7.90 -5.65
CA ASN A 323 34.04 -7.26 -6.02
C ASN A 323 33.94 -6.63 -7.43
N ASP A 324 34.93 -5.79 -7.79
CA ASP A 324 35.07 -5.26 -9.15
C ASP A 324 35.73 -6.28 -10.10
N CYS A 325 35.91 -5.91 -11.37
CA CYS A 325 36.56 -6.76 -12.38
C CYS A 325 38.10 -6.68 -12.39
N SER A 326 38.72 -6.09 -11.35
CA SER A 326 40.19 -5.91 -11.33
C SER A 326 40.96 -7.22 -11.19
N GLN A 327 40.31 -8.26 -10.68
CA GLN A 327 40.89 -9.59 -10.48
C GLN A 327 40.23 -10.65 -11.36
N ASP A 328 38.94 -10.50 -11.70
CA ASP A 328 38.18 -11.45 -12.51
C ASP A 328 37.63 -10.78 -13.78
N TYR A 329 38.16 -11.13 -14.96
CA TYR A 329 37.54 -10.70 -16.21
C TYR A 329 37.80 -11.64 -17.39
N ILE A 330 36.91 -11.55 -18.38
CA ILE A 330 37.09 -12.14 -19.70
C ILE A 330 37.89 -11.15 -20.53
N SER A 331 39.00 -11.60 -21.11
CA SER A 331 39.87 -10.78 -21.96
C SER A 331 39.58 -10.97 -23.44
N ASN A 332 39.02 -12.11 -23.85
CA ASN A 332 38.61 -12.34 -25.23
C ASN A 332 37.56 -13.45 -25.37
N VAL A 333 36.62 -13.28 -26.30
CA VAL A 333 35.73 -14.35 -26.76
C VAL A 333 35.80 -14.47 -28.28
N THR A 334 35.99 -15.69 -28.78
CA THR A 334 35.76 -16.02 -30.19
C THR A 334 34.66 -17.06 -30.34
N PHE A 335 33.72 -16.81 -31.25
CA PHE A 335 32.63 -17.75 -31.54
C PHE A 335 31.95 -17.37 -32.86
N ALA A 336 31.92 -18.29 -33.84
CA ALA A 336 31.12 -18.16 -35.07
C ALA A 336 31.17 -16.77 -35.74
N GLY A 337 32.40 -16.26 -35.95
CA GLY A 337 32.65 -14.95 -36.59
C GLY A 337 32.81 -13.78 -35.61
N ILE A 338 32.47 -13.98 -34.33
CA ILE A 338 32.86 -13.06 -33.25
C ILE A 338 34.35 -13.27 -32.94
N ASN A 339 35.08 -12.17 -32.83
CA ASN A 339 36.35 -12.08 -32.13
C ASN A 339 36.34 -10.76 -31.36
N ASN A 340 35.96 -10.81 -30.09
CA ASN A 340 35.75 -9.63 -29.27
C ASN A 340 36.73 -9.66 -28.10
N SER A 341 37.74 -8.78 -28.16
CA SER A 341 38.63 -8.55 -27.03
C SER A 341 37.99 -7.56 -26.07
N THR A 342 37.97 -7.94 -24.81
CA THR A 342 37.35 -7.21 -23.71
C THR A 342 38.39 -6.94 -22.62
N GLY A 343 38.07 -6.06 -21.69
CA GLY A 343 38.89 -5.81 -20.51
C GLY A 343 37.99 -5.51 -19.33
N CYS A 344 38.57 -5.17 -18.18
CA CYS A 344 37.77 -4.73 -17.04
C CYS A 344 37.12 -3.36 -17.33
N THR A 345 35.85 -3.37 -17.73
CA THR A 345 35.09 -2.18 -18.14
C THR A 345 33.91 -1.82 -17.22
N GLY A 346 33.83 -2.40 -16.01
CA GLY A 346 32.78 -2.12 -15.02
C GLY A 346 33.15 -1.05 -13.98
N THR A 347 32.14 -0.44 -13.35
CA THR A 347 32.31 0.35 -12.11
C THR A 347 31.57 -0.34 -10.96
N THR A 348 32.14 -0.26 -9.75
CA THR A 348 31.52 -0.85 -8.55
C THR A 348 30.07 -0.38 -8.37
N PRO A 349 29.08 -1.27 -8.10
CA PRO A 349 29.20 -2.69 -7.78
C PRO A 349 28.71 -3.63 -8.92
N SER A 350 28.75 -3.21 -10.20
CA SER A 350 28.35 -4.08 -11.32
C SER A 350 29.46 -4.23 -12.37
N ASN A 351 29.84 -5.48 -12.68
CA ASN A 351 30.80 -5.77 -13.76
C ASN A 351 30.15 -6.44 -14.99
N LEU A 352 28.82 -6.34 -15.14
CA LEU A 352 28.12 -6.87 -16.30
C LEU A 352 28.40 -5.99 -17.54
N THR A 353 29.09 -6.55 -18.53
CA THR A 353 29.28 -5.89 -19.83
C THR A 353 28.50 -6.65 -20.90
N THR A 354 27.47 -6.01 -21.46
CA THR A 354 26.64 -6.60 -22.52
C THR A 354 27.10 -6.10 -23.89
N TYR A 355 27.44 -7.02 -24.78
CA TYR A 355 27.75 -6.72 -26.17
C TYR A 355 26.56 -7.09 -27.07
N THR A 356 25.98 -6.11 -27.74
CA THR A 356 24.89 -6.29 -28.72
C THR A 356 25.40 -6.39 -30.17
N SER A 357 26.72 -6.25 -30.38
CA SER A 357 27.40 -6.36 -31.66
C SER A 357 28.92 -6.61 -31.43
N PRO A 358 29.60 -7.40 -32.28
CA PRO A 358 29.05 -8.18 -33.39
C PRO A 358 28.29 -9.42 -32.91
N ASN A 359 27.27 -9.87 -33.66
CA ASN A 359 26.50 -11.08 -33.36
C ASN A 359 26.99 -12.26 -34.19
N PRO A 360 27.01 -13.50 -33.64
CA PRO A 360 27.46 -14.66 -34.38
C PRO A 360 26.37 -15.13 -35.33
N SER A 361 26.75 -15.65 -36.51
CA SER A 361 25.82 -16.32 -37.42
C SER A 361 26.08 -17.82 -37.39
N VAL A 362 25.11 -18.58 -36.86
CA VAL A 362 25.21 -20.04 -36.72
C VAL A 362 24.01 -20.72 -37.39
N THR A 363 24.24 -21.91 -37.93
CA THR A 363 23.19 -22.75 -38.55
C THR A 363 22.93 -23.97 -37.69
N GLY A 364 21.65 -24.28 -37.45
CA GLY A 364 21.23 -25.44 -36.68
C GLY A 364 21.72 -26.76 -37.30
N GLY A 365 22.18 -27.68 -36.45
CA GLY A 365 22.76 -28.96 -36.86
C GLY A 365 24.26 -28.89 -37.19
N LEU A 366 24.89 -27.71 -37.14
CA LEU A 366 26.33 -27.55 -37.31
C LEU A 366 27.05 -27.34 -35.98
N SER A 367 28.37 -27.53 -36.02
CA SER A 367 29.27 -27.30 -34.89
C SER A 367 30.22 -26.16 -35.18
N TYR A 368 30.48 -25.33 -34.17
CA TYR A 368 31.36 -24.16 -34.27
C TYR A 368 32.42 -24.16 -33.17
N PRO A 369 33.68 -23.79 -33.46
CA PRO A 369 34.68 -23.59 -32.43
C PRO A 369 34.31 -22.39 -31.55
N ILE A 370 34.57 -22.53 -30.25
CA ILE A 370 34.48 -21.44 -29.28
C ILE A 370 35.80 -21.35 -28.52
N SER A 371 36.26 -20.13 -28.27
CA SER A 371 37.31 -19.86 -27.29
C SER A 371 36.94 -18.70 -26.38
N VAL A 372 37.28 -18.83 -25.10
CA VAL A 372 37.15 -17.77 -24.11
C VAL A 372 38.46 -17.68 -23.36
N THR A 373 39.02 -16.47 -23.30
CA THR A 373 40.23 -16.19 -22.54
C THR A 373 39.86 -15.41 -21.29
N THR A 374 40.31 -15.90 -20.13
CA THR A 374 40.24 -15.20 -18.85
C THR A 374 41.62 -14.66 -18.49
N ASP A 375 41.64 -13.64 -17.64
CA ASP A 375 42.86 -13.02 -17.16
C ASP A 375 42.60 -12.32 -15.81
N GLY A 376 43.68 -12.11 -15.05
CA GLY A 376 43.63 -11.59 -13.68
C GLY A 376 44.20 -12.56 -12.64
N ASP A 377 43.58 -13.73 -12.45
CA ASP A 377 44.02 -14.74 -11.48
C ASP A 377 43.63 -16.20 -11.86
N ALA A 378 43.30 -17.06 -10.90
CA ALA A 378 42.90 -18.44 -11.18
C ALA A 378 41.38 -18.52 -11.34
N GLU A 379 40.89 -18.47 -12.59
CA GLU A 379 39.46 -18.39 -12.84
C GLU A 379 38.79 -19.74 -13.17
N GLY A 380 37.57 -19.90 -12.67
CA GLY A 380 36.59 -20.83 -13.21
C GLY A 380 35.83 -20.15 -14.35
N LEU A 381 35.54 -20.88 -15.42
CA LEU A 381 34.72 -20.41 -16.53
C LEU A 381 33.53 -21.35 -16.72
N ASN A 382 32.38 -20.76 -17.03
CA ASN A 382 31.31 -21.49 -17.67
C ASN A 382 30.60 -20.60 -18.71
N VAL A 383 30.19 -21.22 -19.82
CA VAL A 383 29.56 -20.58 -20.97
C VAL A 383 28.26 -21.28 -21.23
N TRP A 384 27.17 -20.51 -21.32
CA TRP A 384 25.86 -21.01 -21.68
C TRP A 384 25.35 -20.33 -22.94
N ILE A 385 24.54 -21.07 -23.71
CA ILE A 385 23.79 -20.53 -24.85
C ILE A 385 22.33 -20.98 -24.67
N ASP A 386 21.43 -20.02 -24.43
CA ASP A 386 19.99 -20.26 -24.36
C ASP A 386 19.44 -20.55 -25.77
N PHE A 387 19.54 -21.81 -26.18
CA PHE A 387 19.11 -22.25 -27.51
C PHE A 387 17.59 -22.27 -27.66
N ASN A 388 16.87 -22.38 -26.54
CA ASN A 388 15.42 -22.52 -26.52
C ASN A 388 14.68 -21.18 -26.32
N MET A 389 15.44 -20.12 -25.99
CA MET A 389 15.02 -18.72 -25.81
C MET A 389 14.00 -18.51 -24.68
N ASN A 390 13.97 -19.37 -23.67
CA ASN A 390 13.05 -19.24 -22.55
C ASN A 390 13.58 -18.27 -21.46
N GLY A 391 14.81 -17.77 -21.59
CA GLY A 391 15.44 -16.85 -20.65
C GLY A 391 15.98 -17.54 -19.38
N VAL A 392 16.09 -18.87 -19.36
CA VAL A 392 16.57 -19.68 -18.25
C VAL A 392 17.74 -20.54 -18.73
N PHE A 393 18.94 -20.28 -18.22
CA PHE A 393 20.10 -21.12 -18.54
C PHE A 393 20.04 -22.47 -17.83
N GLU A 394 19.73 -23.53 -18.58
CA GLU A 394 19.68 -24.87 -18.01
C GLU A 394 21.03 -25.60 -18.07
N SER A 395 21.16 -26.69 -17.30
CA SER A 395 22.36 -27.53 -17.33
C SER A 395 22.70 -28.09 -18.72
N GLY A 396 21.68 -28.34 -19.55
CA GLY A 396 21.84 -28.78 -20.94
C GLY A 396 22.29 -27.69 -21.91
N GLU A 397 22.35 -26.43 -21.46
CA GLU A 397 22.70 -25.27 -22.27
C GLU A 397 24.14 -24.78 -21.99
N SER A 398 24.84 -25.40 -21.04
CA SER A 398 26.28 -25.17 -20.84
C SER A 398 27.06 -25.79 -22.01
N VAL A 399 27.85 -24.95 -22.69
CA VAL A 399 28.59 -25.33 -23.91
C VAL A 399 30.09 -25.37 -23.71
N LEU A 400 30.61 -24.76 -22.65
CA LEU A 400 32.02 -24.77 -22.29
C LEU A 400 32.16 -24.49 -20.80
N SER A 401 32.93 -25.29 -20.08
CA SER A 401 33.30 -25.01 -18.69
C SER A 401 34.72 -25.45 -18.40
N GLY A 402 35.34 -24.86 -17.39
CA GLY A 402 36.69 -25.21 -16.97
C GLY A 402 37.13 -24.46 -15.72
N LEU A 403 38.25 -24.89 -15.16
CA LEU A 403 38.96 -24.19 -14.10
C LEU A 403 40.44 -24.18 -14.48
N ALA A 404 41.06 -23.01 -14.45
CA ALA A 404 42.49 -22.87 -14.69
C ALA A 404 43.17 -22.21 -13.50
N THR A 405 44.41 -22.60 -13.25
CA THR A 405 45.23 -22.05 -12.16
C THR A 405 46.41 -21.21 -12.69
N SER A 406 46.35 -20.83 -13.96
CA SER A 406 47.37 -20.07 -14.69
C SER A 406 46.67 -18.99 -15.51
N PHE A 407 47.30 -17.82 -15.68
CA PHE A 407 46.70 -16.65 -16.31
C PHE A 407 47.73 -15.87 -17.17
N PRO A 408 47.31 -15.31 -18.33
CA PRO A 408 46.00 -15.49 -18.97
C PRO A 408 45.81 -16.94 -19.45
N ASN A 409 44.59 -17.44 -19.44
CA ASN A 409 44.28 -18.79 -19.92
C ASN A 409 43.12 -18.81 -20.91
N THR A 410 43.28 -19.60 -21.98
CA THR A 410 42.27 -19.76 -23.02
C THR A 410 41.60 -21.12 -22.91
N PHE A 411 40.32 -21.12 -22.58
CA PHE A 411 39.46 -22.30 -22.66
C PHE A 411 38.92 -22.42 -24.08
N SER A 412 39.05 -23.60 -24.69
CA SER A 412 38.58 -23.86 -26.06
C SER A 412 37.66 -25.08 -26.10
N GLY A 413 36.65 -25.04 -26.96
CA GLY A 413 35.67 -26.10 -27.11
C GLY A 413 34.98 -26.08 -28.46
N THR A 414 33.98 -26.94 -28.60
CA THR A 414 33.10 -27.01 -29.78
C THR A 414 31.65 -26.92 -29.33
N VAL A 415 30.93 -25.94 -29.86
CA VAL A 415 29.50 -25.76 -29.62
C VAL A 415 28.73 -26.51 -30.69
N ASN A 416 27.85 -27.44 -30.29
CA ASN A 416 26.94 -28.13 -31.20
C ASN A 416 25.59 -27.40 -31.18
N VAL A 417 25.16 -26.87 -32.33
CA VAL A 417 23.90 -26.11 -32.42
C VAL A 417 22.74 -27.07 -32.69
N PRO A 418 21.69 -27.12 -31.84
CA PRO A 418 20.56 -28.03 -32.04
C PRO A 418 19.74 -27.75 -33.31
N PHE A 419 19.12 -28.78 -33.91
CA PHE A 419 18.25 -28.64 -35.10
C PHE A 419 16.98 -27.80 -34.89
N ARG A 420 16.61 -27.52 -33.63
CA ARG A 420 15.42 -26.74 -33.25
C ARG A 420 15.76 -25.48 -32.47
N CYS A 421 16.80 -24.77 -32.86
CA CYS A 421 16.95 -23.38 -32.43
C CYS A 421 15.95 -22.51 -33.19
N PHE A 422 15.06 -21.83 -32.48
CA PHE A 422 14.07 -20.95 -33.09
C PHE A 422 14.74 -19.64 -33.55
N PHE A 423 14.98 -19.49 -34.85
CA PHE A 423 15.37 -18.19 -35.41
C PHE A 423 14.14 -17.41 -35.85
N ARG A 424 13.79 -16.34 -35.13
CA ARG A 424 13.27 -15.14 -35.79
C ARG A 424 14.44 -14.16 -35.88
N SER A 425 14.66 -13.62 -37.08
CA SER A 425 15.68 -12.63 -37.42
C SER A 425 15.99 -11.70 -36.23
N ASN A 426 17.27 -11.66 -35.83
CA ASN A 426 17.88 -10.88 -34.74
C ASN A 426 18.01 -11.63 -33.40
N ILE A 427 19.00 -12.54 -33.31
CA ILE A 427 19.50 -13.04 -32.02
C ILE A 427 20.68 -12.17 -31.61
N ASN A 428 20.51 -11.49 -30.46
CA ASN A 428 21.48 -10.62 -29.80
C ASN A 428 21.93 -11.28 -28.49
N ALA A 429 23.24 -11.18 -28.21
CA ALA A 429 23.92 -11.32 -26.93
C ALA A 429 23.99 -12.71 -26.25
N CYS A 430 25.21 -13.30 -26.26
CA CYS A 430 25.69 -14.13 -25.16
C CYS A 430 25.85 -13.27 -23.90
N SER A 431 25.18 -13.61 -22.80
CA SER A 431 25.65 -13.21 -21.47
C SER A 431 26.60 -14.29 -20.96
N LEU A 432 27.90 -13.98 -20.83
CA LEU A 432 28.77 -14.80 -20.01
C LEU A 432 28.39 -14.51 -18.55
N SER A 433 27.93 -15.53 -17.84
CA SER A 433 27.77 -15.47 -16.39
C SER A 433 28.99 -16.15 -15.76
N LEU A 434 29.59 -15.52 -14.75
CA LEU A 434 30.52 -16.13 -13.81
C LEU A 434 29.81 -16.28 -12.47
#